data_AF-A0A4U2EEK4-F1
#
_entry.id   AF-A0A4U2EEK4-F1
#
_cell.length_a   1.000
_cell.length_b   1.000
_cell.length_c   1.000
_cell.angle_alpha   90.00
_cell.angle_beta   90.00
_cell.angle_gamma   90.00
#
_symmetry.space_group_name_H-M   'P 1'
#
loop_
_entity.id
_entity.type
_entity.pdbx_description
1 polymer ?
#
loop_
_entity_poly.entity_id
_entity_poly.type
_entity_poly.pdbx_seq_one_letter_code
_entity_poly.pdbx_strand_id
1 'polypeptide(L)'
;MIKSAYIKTALIAVLFISFHFNGFSSDLNSVQCLIKNKSLILTINNSVASSLTLSTNTNSNFNQNTNSGITTLIININQFPATIKLHPNKGIWKIHKDCTINKIKP
;
A
#
# COMPACT_ATOMS: atom_id res chain seq x y z
N MET A 1 -51.44 8.80 -6.26
CA MET A 1 -50.21 8.55 -7.04
C MET A 1 -49.04 9.03 -6.20
N ILE A 2 -48.39 8.12 -5.48
CA ILE A 2 -47.36 8.43 -4.47
C ILE A 2 -45.99 8.41 -5.15
N LYS A 3 -45.29 9.54 -5.18
CA LYS A 3 -43.84 9.57 -5.48
C LYS A 3 -43.12 10.19 -4.29
N SER A 4 -42.96 9.35 -3.28
CA SER A 4 -42.08 9.56 -2.14
C SER A 4 -40.65 9.36 -2.61
N ALA A 5 -39.93 10.44 -2.91
CA ALA A 5 -38.50 10.40 -3.18
C ALA A 5 -37.74 10.76 -1.90
N TYR A 6 -37.82 9.90 -0.89
CA TYR A 6 -36.86 9.90 0.21
C TYR A 6 -35.52 9.41 -0.34
N ILE A 7 -34.72 10.31 -0.88
CA ILE A 7 -33.29 10.05 -1.07
C ILE A 7 -32.67 10.15 0.32
N LYS A 8 -32.69 9.03 1.05
CA LYS A 8 -31.82 8.84 2.22
C LYS A 8 -30.39 8.82 1.69
N THR A 9 -29.74 9.98 1.69
CA THR A 9 -28.29 10.09 1.55
C THR A 9 -27.66 9.29 2.70
N ALA A 10 -27.19 8.07 2.38
CA ALA A 10 -26.42 7.27 3.29
C ALA A 10 -25.06 7.96 3.46
N LEU A 11 -24.93 8.77 4.51
CA LEU A 11 -23.66 9.30 4.97
C LEU A 11 -22.84 8.10 5.48
N ILE A 12 -22.00 7.53 4.62
CA ILE A 12 -21.03 6.50 5.02
C ILE A 12 -19.95 7.23 5.82
N ALA A 13 -20.13 7.26 7.13
CA ALA A 13 -19.06 7.59 8.06
C ALA A 13 -18.00 6.49 7.91
N VAL A 14 -16.94 6.81 7.17
CA VAL A 14 -15.73 5.97 7.13
C VAL A 14 -15.20 5.94 8.55
N LEU A 15 -15.35 4.79 9.21
CA LEU A 15 -14.76 4.49 10.50
C LEU A 15 -13.25 4.78 10.41
N PHE A 16 -12.83 5.88 11.02
CA PHE A 16 -11.45 6.11 11.40
C PHE A 16 -11.10 5.05 12.45
N ILE A 17 -10.74 3.86 11.98
CA ILE A 17 -10.04 2.90 12.81
C ILE A 17 -8.66 3.51 12.97
N SER A 18 -8.41 4.06 14.16
CA SER A 18 -7.09 4.49 14.62
C SER A 18 -6.16 3.29 14.67
N PHE A 19 -5.70 2.83 13.51
CA PHE A 19 -4.61 1.87 13.43
C PHE A 19 -3.36 2.60 13.91
N HIS A 20 -2.63 1.99 14.83
CA HIS A 20 -1.26 2.40 15.14
C HIS A 20 -0.44 2.35 13.84
N PHE A 21 -0.34 3.50 13.17
CA PHE A 21 0.46 3.71 11.97
C PHE A 21 1.93 3.63 12.39
N ASN A 22 2.50 2.43 12.30
CA ASN A 22 3.93 2.26 12.47
C ASN A 22 4.63 2.71 11.19
N GLY A 23 5.07 3.97 11.21
CA GLY A 23 6.14 4.51 10.37
C GLY A 23 5.76 4.80 8.92
N PHE A 24 5.60 6.08 8.61
CA PHE A 24 5.92 6.56 7.27
C PHE A 24 7.44 6.55 7.12
N SER A 25 7.96 5.92 6.07
CA SER A 25 9.32 6.20 5.61
C SER A 25 9.31 7.62 5.04
N SER A 26 10.10 8.53 5.61
CA SER A 26 10.11 9.97 5.25
C SER A 26 10.43 10.25 3.77
N ASP A 27 11.12 9.32 3.11
CA ASP A 27 11.46 9.38 1.68
C ASP A 27 10.39 8.74 0.78
N LEU A 28 9.46 7.99 1.37
CA LEU A 28 8.39 7.26 0.72
C LEU A 28 7.06 7.55 1.41
N ASN A 29 6.71 8.84 1.54
CA ASN A 29 5.45 9.31 2.14
C ASN A 29 4.20 8.70 1.46
N SER A 30 4.37 8.06 0.31
CA SER A 30 3.32 7.34 -0.42
C SER A 30 3.12 5.88 0.01
N VAL A 31 3.98 5.27 0.82
CA VAL A 31 3.85 3.85 1.19
C VAL A 31 3.64 3.69 2.68
N GLN A 32 2.54 3.01 3.02
CA GLN A 32 2.18 2.60 4.36
C GLN A 32 2.27 1.08 4.47
N CYS A 33 2.69 0.59 5.61
CA CYS A 33 2.78 -0.84 5.90
C CYS A 33 2.06 -1.15 7.21
N LEU A 34 1.21 -2.18 7.19
CA LEU A 34 0.47 -2.65 8.36
C LEU A 34 0.64 -4.16 8.51
N ILE A 35 1.00 -4.61 9.70
CA ILE A 35 1.03 -6.03 10.05
C ILE A 35 -0.36 -6.42 10.55
N LYS A 36 -0.97 -7.43 9.92
CA LYS A 36 -2.25 -8.00 10.36
C LYS A 36 -2.19 -9.51 10.29
N ASN A 37 -2.22 -10.17 11.46
CA ASN A 37 -2.08 -11.62 11.59
C ASN A 37 -0.78 -12.13 10.92
N LYS A 38 -0.91 -13.02 9.93
CA LYS A 38 0.22 -13.60 9.16
C LYS A 38 0.44 -12.89 7.81
N SER A 39 -0.06 -11.67 7.66
CA SER A 39 0.04 -10.88 6.44
C SER A 39 0.57 -9.48 6.73
N LEU A 40 1.31 -8.93 5.78
CA LEU A 40 1.58 -7.50 5.69
C LEU A 40 0.68 -6.91 4.61
N ILE A 41 0.08 -5.77 4.94
CA ILE A 41 -0.72 -4.96 4.04
C ILE A 41 0.11 -3.74 3.67
N LEU A 42 0.42 -3.60 2.38
CA LEU A 42 1.09 -2.43 1.83
C LEU A 42 0.06 -1.56 1.14
N THR A 43 -0.05 -0.32 1.55
CA THR A 43 -0.90 0.68 0.91
C THR A 43 -0.01 1.72 0.26
N ILE A 44 -0.17 1.91 -1.04
CA ILE A 44 0.70 2.73 -1.88
C ILE A 44 -0.17 3.80 -2.55
N ASN A 45 0.10 5.06 -2.27
CA ASN A 45 -0.47 6.20 -2.98
C ASN A 45 0.30 6.41 -4.30
N ASN A 46 -0.34 6.06 -5.40
CA ASN A 46 0.22 6.12 -6.75
C ASN A 46 0.05 7.50 -7.41
N SER A 47 -0.24 8.57 -6.66
CA SER A 47 -0.43 9.91 -7.24
C SER A 47 0.75 10.36 -8.12
N VAL A 48 1.94 9.82 -7.90
CA VAL A 48 3.17 10.13 -8.65
C VAL A 48 3.79 8.93 -9.36
N ALA A 49 3.24 7.72 -9.17
CA ALA A 49 3.79 6.49 -9.71
C ALA A 49 3.00 6.06 -10.95
N SER A 50 3.70 5.76 -12.05
CA SER A 50 3.12 5.20 -13.28
C SER A 50 3.12 3.66 -13.30
N SER A 51 4.03 3.04 -12.53
CA SER A 51 3.98 1.61 -12.28
C SER A 51 4.65 1.24 -10.97
N LEU A 52 4.30 0.05 -10.49
CA LEU A 52 4.74 -0.57 -9.27
C LEU A 52 5.31 -1.94 -9.59
N THR A 53 6.52 -2.21 -9.14
CA THR A 53 7.09 -3.56 -9.11
C THR A 53 7.37 -3.97 -7.67
N LEU A 54 6.87 -5.14 -7.29
CA LEU A 54 7.13 -5.78 -6.01
C LEU A 54 7.76 -7.14 -6.24
N SER A 55 8.94 -7.38 -5.66
CA SER A 55 9.60 -8.68 -5.66
C SER A 55 9.77 -9.20 -4.24
N THR A 56 9.43 -10.46 -4.03
CA THR A 56 9.45 -11.12 -2.71
C THR A 56 10.69 -12.00 -2.52
N ASN A 57 11.00 -12.41 -1.29
CA ASN A 57 12.09 -13.36 -1.04
C ASN A 57 11.83 -14.76 -1.60
N THR A 58 10.57 -15.08 -1.94
CA THR A 58 10.17 -16.34 -2.60
C THR A 58 10.26 -16.26 -4.12
N ASN A 59 10.94 -15.25 -4.66
CA ASN A 59 11.07 -14.97 -6.10
C ASN A 59 9.74 -14.70 -6.82
N SER A 60 8.65 -14.45 -6.08
CA SER A 60 7.40 -14.00 -6.67
C SER A 60 7.54 -12.53 -7.06
N ASN A 61 7.14 -12.19 -8.28
CA ASN A 61 7.24 -10.85 -8.82
C ASN A 61 5.87 -10.36 -9.27
N PHE A 62 5.52 -9.15 -8.86
CA PHE A 62 4.26 -8.49 -9.19
C PHE A 62 4.58 -7.17 -9.88
N ASN A 63 4.08 -6.98 -11.09
CA ASN A 63 4.23 -5.74 -11.84
C ASN A 63 2.85 -5.22 -12.23
N GLN A 64 2.56 -3.99 -11.86
CA GLN A 64 1.28 -3.35 -12.10
C GLN A 64 1.49 -1.93 -12.61
N ASN A 65 0.86 -1.61 -13.73
CA ASN A 65 0.70 -0.23 -14.15
C ASN A 65 -0.29 0.46 -13.21
N THR A 66 0.08 1.64 -12.74
CA THR A 66 -0.73 2.41 -11.82
C THR A 66 -1.16 3.69 -12.49
N ASN A 67 -2.48 3.90 -12.55
CA ASN A 67 -3.03 5.23 -12.78
C ASN A 67 -3.31 5.84 -11.40
N SER A 68 -3.18 7.16 -11.27
CA SER A 68 -3.42 7.93 -10.04
C SER A 68 -4.45 7.28 -9.09
N GLY A 69 -4.13 7.13 -7.80
CA GLY A 69 -5.02 6.47 -6.84
C GLY A 69 -4.25 5.73 -5.75
N ILE A 70 -4.90 4.73 -5.15
CA ILE A 70 -4.33 3.92 -4.07
C ILE A 70 -4.28 2.45 -4.49
N THR A 71 -3.11 1.82 -4.41
CA THR A 71 -2.95 0.36 -4.53
C THR A 71 -2.78 -0.24 -3.15
N THR A 72 -3.53 -1.31 -2.86
CA THR A 72 -3.36 -2.10 -1.63
C THR A 72 -2.91 -3.51 -2.00
N LEU A 73 -1.81 -3.96 -1.42
CA LEU A 73 -1.27 -5.30 -1.57
C LEU A 73 -1.32 -6.03 -0.24
N ILE A 74 -1.88 -7.25 -0.25
CA ILE A 74 -1.92 -8.12 0.93
C ILE A 74 -0.99 -9.29 0.64
N ILE A 75 0.11 -9.37 1.38
CA ILE A 75 1.19 -10.31 1.13
C ILE A 75 1.41 -11.14 2.39
N ASN A 76 1.65 -12.44 2.22
CA ASN A 76 1.97 -13.31 3.34
C ASN A 76 3.31 -12.88 3.98
N ILE A 77 3.38 -12.81 5.31
CA ILE A 77 4.58 -12.37 6.05
C ILE A 77 5.82 -13.21 5.72
N ASN A 78 5.66 -14.46 5.29
CA ASN A 78 6.77 -15.34 4.91
C ASN A 78 7.45 -14.93 3.60
N GLN A 79 6.77 -14.13 2.76
CA GLN A 79 7.30 -13.61 1.49
C GLN A 79 8.19 -12.36 1.67
N PHE A 80 8.40 -11.93 2.92
CA PHE A 80 9.28 -10.82 3.27
C PHE A 80 10.67 -11.31 3.73
N PRO A 81 11.75 -10.54 3.52
CA PRO A 81 11.74 -9.17 3.02
C PRO A 81 11.38 -9.07 1.54
N ALA A 82 10.66 -8.02 1.17
CA ALA A 82 10.27 -7.73 -0.20
C ALA A 82 10.93 -6.43 -0.66
N THR A 83 11.19 -6.31 -1.96
CA THR A 83 11.63 -5.06 -2.58
C THR A 83 10.49 -4.44 -3.36
N ILE A 84 10.34 -3.13 -3.22
CA ILE A 84 9.38 -2.33 -3.95
C ILE A 84 10.11 -1.29 -4.79
N LYS A 85 9.66 -1.11 -6.02
CA LYS A 85 10.14 -0.11 -6.96
C LYS A 85 8.94 0.61 -7.56
N LEU A 86 8.96 1.94 -7.47
CA LEU A 86 7.89 2.80 -7.97
C LEU A 86 8.44 3.60 -9.15
N HIS A 87 7.95 3.37 -10.36
CA HIS A 87 8.34 4.18 -11.52
C HIS A 87 7.51 5.46 -11.60
N PRO A 88 8.08 6.60 -12.05
CA PRO A 88 9.43 6.77 -12.60
C PRO A 88 10.54 6.97 -11.55
N ASN A 89 10.23 6.92 -10.26
CA ASN A 89 11.24 7.07 -9.22
C ASN A 89 12.29 5.94 -9.31
N LYS A 90 13.57 6.29 -9.19
CA LYS A 90 14.68 5.34 -9.32
C LYS A 90 15.02 4.64 -8.00
N GLY A 91 14.41 5.05 -6.89
CA GLY A 91 14.58 4.39 -5.61
C GLY A 91 14.10 2.94 -5.63
N ILE A 92 14.81 2.08 -4.92
CA ILE A 92 14.34 0.75 -4.55
C ILE A 92 14.26 0.74 -3.03
N TRP A 93 13.15 0.25 -2.48
CA TRP A 93 12.99 0.15 -1.04
C TRP A 93 12.82 -1.30 -0.66
N LYS A 94 13.45 -1.69 0.45
CA LYS A 94 13.32 -3.00 1.07
C LYS A 94 12.35 -2.87 2.23
N ILE A 95 11.32 -3.69 2.20
CA ILE A 95 10.32 -3.81 3.25
C ILE A 95 10.62 -5.08 4.03
N HIS A 96 10.77 -4.95 5.33
CA HIS A 96 11.03 -6.06 6.24
C HIS A 96 9.73 -6.57 6.87
N LYS A 97 9.81 -7.74 7.53
CA LYS A 97 8.66 -8.40 8.19
C LYS A 97 8.03 -7.58 9.31
N ASP A 98 8.81 -6.69 9.90
CA ASP A 98 8.43 -5.76 10.96
C ASP A 98 7.86 -4.44 10.40
N CYS A 99 7.56 -4.38 9.11
CA CYS A 99 7.17 -3.16 8.39
C CYS A 99 8.25 -2.06 8.37
N THR A 100 9.49 -2.35 8.74
CA THR A 100 10.59 -1.41 8.54
C THR A 100 10.86 -1.26 7.04
N ILE A 101 10.84 -0.02 6.53
CA ILE A 101 11.05 0.32 5.12
C ILE A 101 12.36 1.08 4.99
N ASN A 102 13.34 0.47 4.33
CA ASN A 102 14.66 1.05 4.12
C ASN A 102 14.90 1.27 2.63
N LYS A 103 15.37 2.45 2.24
CA LYS A 103 15.85 2.68 0.87
C LYS A 103 17.13 1.89 0.65
N ILE A 104 17.17 1.08 -0.40
CA ILE A 104 18.39 0.40 -0.84
C ILE A 104 19.23 1.45 -1.57
N LYS A 105 20.41 1.78 -1.03
CA LYS A 105 21.37 2.58 -1.77
C LYS A 105 21.85 1.76 -2.98
N PRO A 106 21.91 2.36 -4.19
CA PRO A 106 22.47 1.70 -5.35
C PRO A 106 23.93 1.29 -5.12
#